data_AF-A0A960UQA7-F1
#
_entry.id   AF-A0A960UQA7-F1
#
_cell.length_a   1.000
_cell.length_b   1.000
_cell.length_c   1.000
_cell.angle_alpha   90.00
_cell.angle_beta   90.00
_cell.angle_gamma   90.00
#
_symmetry.space_group_name_H-M   'P 1'
#
loop_
_entity.id
_entity.type
_entity.pdbx_description
1 polymer ?
#
loop_
_entity_poly.entity_id
_entity_poly.type
_entity_poly.pdbx_seq_one_letter_code
_entity_poly.pdbx_strand_id
1 'polypeptide(L)'
;HITLSRSLAGASLNNYSEILTATEKEPNLEQLLRSSFPSISINALLEIQNRFEGKAIRALPVHPEDLKTGELRDFPRIVHYNQDLLDRFDGGNVVIVGREMARYYHWDVGDQIRLFMPQGGSLTKGMQVQQQVFTIGGFFRTGYYEFDLNLIFLSLNTAQRVLGLRNQSTEVIFQLKDLADLDLARKMIRDSLPGNQYLYSIRTIRDEKGNFLAALQLEKTLMVMILGLLILAGVAGIWVTSYLLVRSKSRSIGMLRSMGLPTGSVLIIFTAHSLLIGLLATAVGGATGIFMANHLETVIQLVEDMINSACVWWSGSCAPVHLIPRNIYYFDHLPVNADLNIIFGVALTTMILSGFAGFFPARQAALQDPVQTIRND
;
A
#
# COMPACT_ATOMS: atom_id res chain seq x y z
N HIS A 1 8.15 -5.60 8.44
CA HIS A 1 8.97 -6.02 9.59
C HIS A 1 8.70 -7.48 9.92
N ILE A 2 9.59 -8.08 10.71
CA ILE A 2 9.42 -9.37 11.39
C ILE A 2 9.54 -9.09 12.90
N THR A 3 8.60 -9.62 13.67
CA THR A 3 8.54 -9.49 15.13
C THR A 3 8.95 -10.82 15.76
N LEU A 4 9.96 -10.78 16.61
CA LEU A 4 10.36 -11.90 17.45
C LEU A 4 9.91 -11.65 18.88
N SER A 5 9.10 -12.54 19.43
CA SER A 5 8.70 -12.51 20.85
C SER A 5 8.94 -13.87 21.49
N ARG A 6 8.78 -13.97 22.80
CA ARG A 6 8.67 -15.30 23.44
C ARG A 6 7.38 -15.99 22.99
N SER A 7 7.39 -17.32 22.96
CA SER A 7 6.22 -18.14 22.59
C SER A 7 5.08 -18.00 23.62
N LEU A 8 5.42 -17.82 24.89
CA LEU A 8 4.49 -17.47 25.96
C LEU A 8 4.09 -15.99 25.83
N ALA A 9 2.81 -15.73 25.57
CA ALA A 9 2.28 -14.38 25.35
C ALA A 9 2.56 -13.46 26.56
N GLY A 10 3.13 -12.29 26.29
CA GLY A 10 3.42 -11.25 27.30
C GLY A 10 4.67 -11.50 28.16
N ALA A 11 5.40 -12.60 27.94
CA ALA A 11 6.66 -12.82 28.65
C ALA A 11 7.79 -11.94 28.09
N SER A 12 8.60 -11.38 28.98
CA SER A 12 9.76 -10.58 28.60
C SER A 12 10.90 -11.45 28.04
N LEU A 13 11.65 -10.84 27.13
CA LEU A 13 12.93 -11.25 26.59
C LEU A 13 14.03 -10.59 27.42
N ASN A 14 14.76 -11.40 28.18
CA ASN A 14 15.88 -10.94 29.00
C ASN A 14 17.21 -10.98 28.24
N ASN A 15 17.25 -11.70 27.11
CA ASN A 15 18.44 -11.97 26.30
C ASN A 15 18.38 -11.31 24.91
N TYR A 16 17.63 -10.20 24.76
CA TYR A 16 17.49 -9.54 23.46
C TYR A 16 18.84 -9.04 22.90
N SER A 17 19.79 -8.68 23.75
CA SER A 17 21.14 -8.27 23.34
C SER A 17 21.91 -9.41 22.68
N GLU A 18 21.80 -10.63 23.21
CA GLU A 18 22.39 -11.83 22.62
C GLU A 18 21.74 -12.15 21.27
N ILE A 19 20.42 -12.00 21.16
CA ILE A 19 19.67 -12.22 19.92
C ILE A 19 20.11 -11.23 18.82
N LEU A 20 20.24 -9.95 19.17
CA LEU A 20 20.72 -8.92 18.23
C LEU A 20 22.14 -9.21 17.78
N THR A 21 23.04 -9.53 18.72
CA THR A 21 24.44 -9.86 18.40
C THR A 21 24.55 -11.13 17.53
N ALA A 22 23.71 -12.13 17.76
CA ALA A 22 23.70 -13.36 16.98
C ALA A 22 23.19 -13.14 15.55
N THR A 23 22.20 -12.26 15.38
CA THR A 23 21.63 -11.94 14.06
C THR A 23 22.50 -10.99 13.24
N GLU A 24 23.22 -10.06 13.89
CA GLU A 24 24.22 -9.19 13.23
C GLU A 24 25.42 -9.98 12.68
N LYS A 25 25.77 -11.12 13.30
CA LYS A 25 26.89 -11.96 12.84
C LYS A 25 26.59 -12.78 11.60
N GLU A 26 25.34 -12.83 11.14
CA GLU A 26 24.93 -13.58 9.96
C GLU A 26 24.98 -12.67 8.72
N PRO A 27 26.04 -12.73 7.89
CA PRO A 27 26.32 -11.72 6.86
C PRO A 27 25.24 -11.66 5.77
N ASN A 28 24.61 -12.79 5.48
CA ASN A 28 23.51 -12.84 4.51
C ASN A 28 22.24 -12.18 5.06
N LEU A 29 22.01 -12.21 6.38
CA LEU A 29 20.84 -11.60 7.01
C LEU A 29 21.02 -10.08 7.10
N GLU A 30 22.22 -9.62 7.41
CA GLU A 30 22.56 -8.19 7.47
C GLU A 30 22.25 -7.46 6.15
N GLN A 31 22.50 -8.12 5.01
CA GLN A 31 22.18 -7.54 3.69
C GLN A 31 20.68 -7.31 3.48
N LEU A 32 19.82 -8.16 4.06
CA LEU A 32 18.37 -8.10 3.94
C LEU A 32 17.74 -7.10 4.92
N LEU A 33 18.39 -6.88 6.06
CA LEU A 33 17.89 -6.01 7.13
C LEU A 33 18.20 -4.53 6.85
N ARG A 34 17.23 -3.68 7.19
CA ARG A 34 17.41 -2.23 7.28
C ARG A 34 17.83 -1.82 8.69
N SER A 35 17.18 -2.39 9.70
CA SER A 35 17.49 -2.18 11.12
C SER A 35 16.96 -3.34 11.96
N SER A 36 17.56 -3.56 13.12
CA SER A 36 17.10 -4.51 14.14
C SER A 36 17.16 -3.84 15.51
N PHE A 37 16.09 -3.93 16.29
CA PHE A 37 16.04 -3.26 17.59
C PHE A 37 15.08 -3.93 18.57
N PRO A 38 15.34 -3.81 19.89
CA PRO A 38 14.41 -4.25 20.91
C PRO A 38 13.21 -3.30 21.02
N SER A 39 12.02 -3.83 21.29
CA SER A 39 10.79 -3.05 21.46
C SER A 39 9.96 -3.58 22.62
N ILE A 40 9.19 -2.69 23.23
CA ILE A 40 8.14 -3.05 24.20
C ILE A 40 6.81 -2.59 23.63
N SER A 41 5.92 -3.55 23.34
CA SER A 41 4.57 -3.28 22.89
C SER A 41 3.58 -3.67 23.98
N ILE A 42 2.77 -2.71 24.42
CA ILE A 42 1.72 -2.93 25.43
C ILE A 42 0.43 -2.21 25.03
N ASN A 43 -0.69 -2.63 25.60
CA ASN A 43 -1.94 -1.88 25.54
C ASN A 43 -2.13 -1.16 26.88
N ALA A 44 -2.38 0.13 26.82
CA ALA A 44 -2.65 0.97 27.98
C ALA A 44 -4.05 1.56 27.89
N LEU A 45 -4.58 2.01 29.03
CA LEU A 45 -5.79 2.81 29.08
C LEU A 45 -5.40 4.28 29.24
N LEU A 46 -5.84 5.09 28.30
CA LEU A 46 -5.73 6.54 28.34
C LEU A 46 -6.95 7.10 29.09
N GLU A 47 -6.69 7.93 30.10
CA GLU A 47 -7.76 8.63 30.84
C GLU A 47 -8.03 9.99 30.20
N ILE A 48 -9.28 10.22 29.79
CA ILE A 48 -9.78 11.50 29.28
C ILE A 48 -11.10 11.81 29.96
N GLN A 49 -11.16 12.90 30.74
CA GLN A 49 -12.39 13.36 31.40
C GLN A 49 -13.17 12.22 32.10
N ASN A 50 -12.46 11.37 32.85
CA ASN A 50 -13.02 10.21 33.56
C ASN A 50 -13.56 9.07 32.66
N ARG A 51 -13.17 9.03 31.38
CA ARG A 51 -13.36 7.89 30.47
C ARG A 51 -12.01 7.24 30.18
N PHE A 52 -12.03 5.92 29.98
CA PHE A 52 -10.85 5.14 29.66
C PHE A 52 -10.95 4.61 28.24
N GLU A 53 -9.95 4.92 27.42
CA GLU A 53 -9.85 4.42 26.06
C GLU A 53 -8.58 3.59 25.88
N GLY A 54 -8.71 2.43 25.24
CA GLY A 54 -7.56 1.57 24.94
C GLY A 54 -6.67 2.19 23.88
N LYS A 55 -5.37 2.32 24.18
CA LYS A 55 -4.36 2.81 23.24
C LYS A 55 -3.17 1.85 23.22
N ALA A 56 -2.62 1.64 22.04
CA ALA A 56 -1.41 0.86 21.87
C ALA A 56 -0.21 1.75 22.19
N ILE A 57 0.70 1.27 23.03
CA ILE A 57 1.98 1.91 23.30
C ILE A 57 3.07 1.05 22.69
N ARG A 58 3.94 1.68 21.90
CA ARG A 58 5.15 1.05 21.38
C ARG A 58 6.36 1.83 21.86
N ALA A 59 7.26 1.15 22.54
CA ALA A 59 8.51 1.72 23.01
C ALA A 59 9.67 1.27 22.12
N LEU A 60 10.45 2.22 21.63
CA LEU A 60 11.54 1.99 20.68
C LEU A 60 12.84 2.58 21.24
N PRO A 61 14.02 2.04 20.90
CA PRO A 61 15.27 2.65 21.30
C PRO A 61 15.43 3.98 20.59
N VAL A 62 16.13 4.90 21.24
CA VAL A 62 16.39 6.23 20.72
C VAL A 62 17.89 6.42 20.72
N HIS A 63 18.45 6.76 19.57
CA HIS A 63 19.86 7.09 19.48
C HIS A 63 20.06 8.58 19.81
N PRO A 64 21.11 8.96 20.57
CA PRO A 64 21.35 10.36 20.93
C PRO A 64 21.53 11.29 19.71
N GLU A 65 21.98 10.76 18.57
CA GLU A 65 22.12 11.51 17.32
C GLU A 65 20.76 11.85 16.71
N ASP A 66 19.79 10.94 16.81
CA ASP A 66 18.46 11.09 16.23
C ASP A 66 17.63 12.19 16.92
N LEU A 67 17.89 12.43 18.21
CA LEU A 67 17.26 13.51 18.97
C LEU A 67 17.70 14.90 18.49
N LYS A 68 18.96 15.03 18.04
CA LYS A 68 19.53 16.29 17.56
C LYS A 68 19.03 16.66 16.18
N THR A 69 18.75 15.67 15.34
CA THR A 69 18.23 15.88 13.98
C THR A 69 16.70 15.96 13.95
N GLY A 70 16.02 15.49 15.00
CA GLY A 70 14.56 15.33 15.02
C GLY A 70 14.08 14.16 14.14
N GLU A 71 15.02 13.39 13.57
CA GLU A 71 14.75 12.24 12.71
C GLU A 71 15.08 10.95 13.46
N LEU A 72 14.08 10.42 14.16
CA LEU A 72 14.15 9.11 14.80
C LEU A 72 14.10 8.02 13.72
N ARG A 73 15.23 7.33 13.48
CA ARG A 73 15.43 6.42 12.32
C ARG A 73 14.38 5.31 12.21
N ASP A 74 13.93 4.78 13.34
CA ASP A 74 12.98 3.67 13.43
C ASP A 74 11.54 4.12 13.75
N PHE A 75 11.28 5.43 13.73
CA PHE A 75 9.97 6.01 14.03
C PHE A 75 9.33 6.61 12.77
N PRO A 76 8.00 6.76 12.75
CA PRO A 76 7.34 7.60 11.77
C PRO A 76 7.82 9.05 11.86
N ARG A 77 7.74 9.77 10.74
CA ARG A 77 8.14 11.19 10.68
C ARG A 77 7.41 12.01 11.74
N ILE A 78 8.19 12.73 12.56
CA ILE A 78 7.68 13.71 13.51
C ILE A 78 7.44 15.02 12.76
N VAL A 79 6.22 15.56 12.85
CA VAL A 79 5.79 16.72 12.04
C VAL A 79 5.78 18.01 12.86
N HIS A 80 5.58 17.92 14.18
CA HIS A 80 5.63 19.07 15.08
C HIS A 80 6.06 18.60 16.46
N TYR A 81 7.03 19.26 17.05
CA TYR A 81 7.62 18.88 18.32
C TYR A 81 8.28 20.08 18.98
N ASN A 82 8.54 19.96 20.27
CA ASN A 82 9.34 20.91 21.03
C ASN A 82 10.71 20.28 21.32
N GLN A 83 11.80 20.97 20.95
CA GLN A 83 13.15 20.43 21.07
C GLN A 83 13.52 20.11 22.53
N ASP A 84 13.19 20.98 23.49
CA ASP A 84 13.52 20.78 24.90
C ASP A 84 12.83 19.54 25.49
N LEU A 85 11.61 19.23 25.04
CA LEU A 85 10.88 18.03 25.42
C LEU A 85 11.41 16.80 24.70
N LEU A 86 11.76 16.93 23.42
CA LEU A 86 12.33 15.83 22.63
C LEU A 86 13.70 15.40 23.18
N ASP A 87 14.53 16.34 23.62
CA ASP A 87 15.82 16.04 24.25
C ASP A 87 15.67 15.23 25.56
N ARG A 88 14.50 15.30 26.20
CA ARG A 88 14.13 14.52 27.40
C ARG A 88 13.34 13.25 27.08
N PHE A 89 13.14 12.92 25.81
CA PHE A 89 12.36 11.77 25.38
C PHE A 89 12.99 10.45 25.84
N ASP A 90 14.32 10.36 25.82
CA ASP A 90 15.02 9.20 26.32
C ASP A 90 15.11 9.22 27.86
N GLY A 91 14.40 8.30 28.52
CA GLY A 91 14.36 8.16 29.99
C GLY A 91 13.41 9.11 30.73
N GLY A 92 13.02 10.24 30.14
CA GLY A 92 12.02 11.16 30.70
C GLY A 92 10.57 10.69 30.50
N ASN A 93 9.63 11.31 31.24
CA ASN A 93 8.20 11.04 31.08
C ASN A 93 7.61 11.82 29.89
N VAL A 94 8.20 11.64 28.71
CA VAL A 94 7.75 12.28 27.48
C VAL A 94 7.23 11.22 26.51
N VAL A 95 6.11 11.52 25.87
CA VAL A 95 5.47 10.69 24.84
C VAL A 95 5.44 11.42 23.51
N ILE A 96 5.43 10.65 22.43
CA ILE A 96 5.10 11.15 21.10
C ILE A 96 3.77 10.50 20.71
N VAL A 97 2.78 11.31 20.38
CA VAL A 97 1.44 10.84 20.01
C VAL A 97 1.18 11.07 18.52
N GLY A 98 0.23 10.37 17.93
CA GLY A 98 -0.10 10.60 16.53
C GLY A 98 -0.82 11.93 16.34
N ARG A 99 -0.64 12.55 15.17
CA ARG A 99 -1.24 13.86 14.84
C ARG A 99 -2.76 13.84 14.97
N GLU A 100 -3.39 12.75 14.53
CA GLU A 100 -4.84 12.62 14.53
C GLU A 100 -5.39 12.40 15.93
N MET A 101 -4.66 11.69 16.80
CA MET A 101 -4.95 11.63 18.23
C MET A 101 -4.95 13.02 18.87
N ALA A 102 -3.92 13.82 18.59
CA ALA A 102 -3.82 15.18 19.12
C ALA A 102 -4.97 16.08 18.63
N ARG A 103 -5.33 16.01 17.35
CA ARG A 103 -6.48 16.74 16.79
C ARG A 103 -7.80 16.31 17.43
N TYR A 104 -8.01 15.01 17.58
CA TYR A 104 -9.25 14.46 18.14
C TYR A 104 -9.48 14.92 19.59
N TYR A 105 -8.44 14.89 20.42
CA TYR A 105 -8.54 15.34 21.83
C TYR A 105 -8.17 16.81 22.06
N HIS A 106 -7.87 17.56 21.00
CA HIS A 106 -7.46 18.97 21.05
C HIS A 106 -6.24 19.20 21.95
N TRP A 107 -5.22 18.35 21.79
CA TRP A 107 -3.96 18.45 22.53
C TRP A 107 -2.91 19.24 21.76
N ASP A 108 -2.12 20.00 22.51
CA ASP A 108 -0.93 20.71 22.05
C ASP A 108 0.35 20.09 22.63
N VAL A 109 1.49 20.44 22.03
CA VAL A 109 2.79 20.02 22.56
C VAL A 109 3.03 20.68 23.91
N GLY A 110 3.38 19.88 24.92
CA GLY A 110 3.50 20.30 26.32
C GLY A 110 2.33 19.87 27.19
N ASP A 111 1.21 19.44 26.61
CA ASP A 111 0.08 18.90 27.37
C ASP A 111 0.44 17.60 28.08
N GLN A 112 -0.29 17.30 29.15
CA GLN A 112 -0.08 16.10 29.95
C GLN A 112 -1.20 15.09 29.71
N ILE A 113 -0.81 13.84 29.48
CA ILE A 113 -1.72 12.71 29.38
C ILE A 113 -1.43 11.71 30.48
N ARG A 114 -2.48 11.02 30.92
CA ARG A 114 -2.38 10.01 31.96
C ARG A 114 -2.69 8.63 31.38
N LEU A 115 -1.73 7.72 31.56
CA LEU A 115 -1.78 6.37 31.03
C LEU A 115 -1.76 5.37 32.18
N PHE A 116 -2.64 4.38 32.07
CA PHE A 116 -2.74 3.24 32.96
C PHE A 116 -2.19 2.04 32.22
N MET A 117 -1.04 1.57 32.67
CA MET A 117 -0.30 0.50 32.02
C MET A 117 -0.28 -0.74 32.91
N PRO A 118 -0.48 -1.94 32.35
CA PRO A 118 -0.30 -3.17 33.10
C PRO A 118 1.18 -3.34 33.41
N GLN A 119 1.54 -3.30 34.70
CA GLN A 119 2.83 -3.70 35.18
C GLN A 119 2.79 -5.20 35.48
N GLY A 120 3.84 -5.91 35.06
CA GLY A 120 3.94 -7.35 35.22
C GLY A 120 3.58 -7.80 36.64
N GLY A 121 2.78 -8.88 36.73
CA GLY A 121 2.38 -9.50 37.97
C GLY A 121 3.05 -10.85 38.16
N SER A 122 3.34 -11.23 39.41
CA SER A 122 3.58 -12.64 39.73
C SER A 122 2.24 -13.39 39.76
N LEU A 123 2.25 -14.69 39.44
CA LEU A 123 1.07 -15.59 39.55
C LEU A 123 0.36 -15.46 40.91
N THR A 124 1.08 -15.06 41.96
CA THR A 124 0.58 -14.90 43.33
C THR A 124 0.04 -13.51 43.67
N LYS A 125 0.39 -12.46 42.92
CA LYS A 125 0.04 -11.05 43.24
C LYS A 125 -0.97 -10.42 42.28
N GLY A 126 -1.37 -11.11 41.21
CA GLY A 126 -2.24 -10.55 40.17
C GLY A 126 -1.55 -9.45 39.35
N MET A 127 -2.26 -8.94 38.35
CA MET A 127 -1.76 -7.86 37.48
C MET A 127 -1.93 -6.51 38.18
N GLN A 128 -0.84 -5.79 38.38
CA GLN A 128 -0.87 -4.43 38.93
C GLN A 128 -0.97 -3.42 37.79
N VAL A 129 -1.78 -2.38 37.97
CA VAL A 129 -1.87 -1.29 37.00
C VAL A 129 -1.09 -0.11 37.55
N GLN A 130 -0.10 0.36 36.79
CA GLN A 130 0.61 1.59 37.10
C GLN A 130 0.01 2.76 36.35
N GLN A 131 -0.31 3.81 37.10
CA GLN A 131 -0.73 5.10 36.58
C GLN A 131 0.51 5.98 36.44
N GLN A 132 0.75 6.49 35.23
CA GLN A 132 1.84 7.41 34.97
C GLN A 132 1.34 8.60 34.14
N VAL A 133 1.80 9.80 34.51
CA VAL A 133 1.58 11.02 33.73
C VAL A 133 2.77 11.25 32.82
N PHE A 134 2.48 11.54 31.56
CA PHE A 134 3.46 11.85 30.52
C PHE A 134 3.15 13.20 29.89
N THR A 135 4.20 13.92 29.50
CA THR A 135 4.11 15.15 28.73
C THR A 135 4.23 14.84 27.24
N ILE A 136 3.38 15.45 26.41
CA ILE A 136 3.46 15.32 24.95
C ILE A 136 4.66 16.13 24.45
N GLY A 137 5.69 15.46 23.93
CA GLY A 137 6.87 16.10 23.36
C GLY A 137 6.74 16.43 21.87
N GLY A 138 5.85 15.73 21.17
CA GLY A 138 5.61 15.95 19.75
C GLY A 138 4.57 15.03 19.14
N PHE A 139 4.36 15.25 17.84
CA PHE A 139 3.35 14.59 17.03
C PHE A 139 3.96 13.90 15.81
N PHE A 140 3.74 12.60 15.70
CA PHE A 140 4.11 11.84 14.50
C PHE A 140 2.96 11.77 13.49
N ARG A 141 3.29 11.49 12.22
CA ARG A 141 2.28 11.22 11.18
C ARG A 141 2.72 10.02 10.33
N THR A 142 1.92 8.97 10.30
CA THR A 142 2.12 7.80 9.42
C THR A 142 1.34 7.93 8.12
N GLY A 143 0.29 8.75 8.10
CA GLY A 143 -0.65 8.83 6.97
C GLY A 143 -1.75 7.77 7.03
N TYR A 144 -1.74 6.87 8.02
CA TYR A 144 -2.80 5.91 8.27
C TYR A 144 -3.55 6.27 9.56
N TYR A 145 -4.82 6.66 9.42
CA TYR A 145 -5.60 7.21 10.52
C TYR A 145 -5.67 6.34 11.75
N GLU A 146 -5.92 5.04 11.58
CA GLU A 146 -6.07 4.15 12.74
C GLU A 146 -4.78 4.06 13.56
N PHE A 147 -3.62 4.24 12.93
CA PHE A 147 -2.33 4.28 13.65
C PHE A 147 -2.12 5.64 14.29
N ASP A 148 -2.35 6.73 13.56
CA ASP A 148 -2.19 8.10 14.07
C ASP A 148 -3.22 8.43 15.19
N LEU A 149 -4.34 7.70 15.29
CA LEU A 149 -5.35 7.87 16.34
C LEU A 149 -5.11 6.98 17.58
N ASN A 150 -4.46 5.82 17.44
CA ASN A 150 -4.43 4.79 18.49
C ASN A 150 -3.04 4.42 19.00
N LEU A 151 -1.97 4.88 18.36
CA LEU A 151 -0.59 4.53 18.74
C LEU A 151 0.09 5.69 19.48
N ILE A 152 0.75 5.36 20.59
CA ILE A 152 1.59 6.27 21.38
C ILE A 152 3.00 5.68 21.40
N PHE A 153 4.01 6.53 21.17
CA PHE A 153 5.41 6.13 21.28
C PHE A 153 6.04 6.60 22.59
N LEU A 154 6.87 5.72 23.14
CA LEU A 154 7.75 5.96 24.28
C LEU A 154 9.20 5.63 23.90
N SER A 155 10.17 6.18 24.62
CA SER A 155 11.52 5.62 24.58
C SER A 155 11.54 4.28 25.32
N LEU A 156 12.35 3.36 24.82
CA LEU A 156 12.55 2.06 25.42
C LEU A 156 12.98 2.18 26.89
N ASN A 157 13.90 3.09 27.19
CA ASN A 157 14.38 3.33 28.55
C ASN A 157 13.25 3.78 29.50
N THR A 158 12.37 4.68 29.04
CA THR A 158 11.20 5.11 29.82
C THR A 158 10.24 3.96 30.05
N ALA A 159 9.92 3.17 29.02
CA ALA A 159 9.04 2.01 29.17
C ALA A 159 9.62 0.95 30.11
N GLN A 160 10.91 0.64 30.01
CA GLN A 160 11.60 -0.28 30.92
C GLN A 160 11.56 0.21 32.37
N ARG A 161 11.75 1.51 32.60
CA ARG A 161 11.67 2.11 33.95
C ARG A 161 10.26 2.05 34.52
N VAL A 162 9.25 2.45 33.75
CA VAL A 162 7.85 2.52 34.21
C VAL A 162 7.26 1.13 34.42
N LEU A 163 7.57 0.18 33.54
CA LEU A 163 7.06 -1.19 33.64
C LEU A 163 7.89 -2.10 34.54
N GLY A 164 9.02 -1.62 35.07
CA GLY A 164 9.94 -2.43 35.88
C GLY A 164 10.71 -3.49 35.08
N LEU A 165 10.78 -3.34 33.75
CA LEU A 165 11.44 -4.25 32.81
C LEU A 165 12.90 -3.83 32.56
N ARG A 166 13.69 -3.67 33.63
CA ARG A 166 15.10 -3.23 33.50
C ARG A 166 15.91 -4.19 32.62
N ASN A 167 16.50 -3.68 31.54
CA ASN A 167 17.23 -4.47 30.55
C ASN A 167 16.43 -5.66 30.01
N GLN A 168 15.11 -5.48 29.84
CA GLN A 168 14.23 -6.47 29.22
C GLN A 168 13.39 -5.81 28.11
N SER A 169 13.00 -6.58 27.11
CA SER A 169 12.09 -6.16 26.05
C SER A 169 10.95 -7.17 25.92
N THR A 170 9.85 -6.82 25.27
CA THR A 170 8.75 -7.79 25.01
C THR A 170 8.98 -8.47 23.66
N GLU A 171 9.62 -7.76 22.73
CA GLU A 171 9.85 -8.20 21.37
C GLU A 171 11.16 -7.62 20.80
N VAL A 172 11.67 -8.24 19.75
CA VAL A 172 12.73 -7.71 18.90
C VAL A 172 12.13 -7.55 17.50
N ILE A 173 12.28 -6.35 16.94
CA ILE A 173 11.76 -6.01 15.62
C ILE A 173 12.91 -6.00 14.63
N PHE A 174 12.72 -6.72 13.53
CA PHE A 174 13.61 -6.74 12.37
C PHE A 174 12.92 -6.03 11.21
N GLN A 175 13.46 -4.90 10.77
CA GLN A 175 13.00 -4.21 9.58
C GLN A 175 13.76 -4.74 8.36
N LEU A 176 13.03 -5.11 7.32
CA LEU A 176 13.60 -5.59 6.07
C LEU A 176 13.61 -4.47 5.03
N LYS A 177 14.53 -4.55 4.07
CA LYS A 177 14.54 -3.67 2.90
C LYS A 177 13.40 -3.99 1.92
N ASP A 178 13.08 -5.27 1.74
CA ASP A 178 12.02 -5.75 0.85
C ASP A 178 11.05 -6.71 1.57
N LEU A 179 9.78 -6.67 1.18
CA LEU A 179 8.74 -7.61 1.62
C LEU A 179 8.84 -8.98 0.93
N ALA A 180 9.53 -9.07 -0.22
CA ALA A 180 9.77 -10.32 -0.94
C ALA A 180 10.59 -11.30 -0.10
N ASP A 181 11.55 -10.80 0.68
CA ASP A 181 12.50 -11.61 1.44
C ASP A 181 11.97 -12.07 2.81
N LEU A 182 10.71 -11.79 3.14
CA LEU A 182 10.14 -12.08 4.47
C LEU A 182 10.29 -13.54 4.89
N ASP A 183 10.02 -14.50 4.00
CA ASP A 183 10.07 -15.91 4.33
C ASP A 183 11.52 -16.41 4.48
N LEU A 184 12.42 -15.90 3.64
CA LEU A 184 13.85 -16.19 3.71
C LEU A 184 14.45 -15.63 5.01
N ALA A 185 14.22 -14.35 5.29
CA ALA A 185 14.69 -13.70 6.51
C ALA A 185 14.10 -14.35 7.77
N ARG A 186 12.82 -14.75 7.75
CA ARG A 186 12.19 -15.49 8.86
C ARG A 186 12.93 -16.80 9.15
N LYS A 187 13.32 -17.54 8.10
CA LYS A 187 14.09 -18.78 8.24
C LYS A 187 15.48 -18.51 8.80
N MET A 188 16.18 -17.52 8.27
CA MET A 188 17.52 -17.16 8.73
C MET A 188 17.52 -16.69 10.19
N ILE A 189 16.59 -15.80 10.57
CA ILE A 189 16.43 -15.37 11.96
C ILE A 189 16.22 -16.60 12.86
N ARG A 190 15.34 -17.53 12.47
CA ARG A 190 15.09 -18.74 13.25
C ARG A 190 16.36 -19.58 13.44
N ASP A 191 17.14 -19.74 12.39
CA ASP A 191 18.34 -20.58 12.38
C ASP A 191 19.49 -19.93 13.18
N SER A 192 19.55 -18.60 13.26
CA SER A 192 20.54 -17.83 14.03
C SER A 192 20.20 -17.68 15.53
N LEU A 193 19.03 -18.10 16.00
CA LEU A 193 18.63 -17.87 17.39
C LEU A 193 19.42 -18.73 18.40
N PRO A 194 19.89 -18.14 19.51
CA PRO A 194 20.55 -18.91 20.56
C PRO A 194 19.53 -19.74 21.36
N GLY A 195 19.88 -21.01 21.59
CA GLY A 195 19.11 -21.93 22.43
C GLY A 195 17.96 -22.65 21.70
N ASN A 196 16.91 -23.00 22.45
CA ASN A 196 15.80 -23.76 21.89
C ASN A 196 14.87 -22.84 21.09
N GLN A 197 14.82 -23.05 19.77
CA GLN A 197 14.00 -22.29 18.82
C GLN A 197 12.50 -22.28 19.18
N TYR A 198 11.99 -23.34 19.83
CA TYR A 198 10.57 -23.44 20.23
C TYR A 198 10.18 -22.45 21.35
N LEU A 199 11.15 -21.81 22.00
CA LEU A 199 10.90 -20.78 23.01
C LEU A 199 10.50 -19.43 22.39
N TYR A 200 10.74 -19.25 21.09
CA TYR A 200 10.50 -18.01 20.38
C TYR A 200 9.33 -18.14 19.40
N SER A 201 8.56 -17.06 19.27
CA SER A 201 7.54 -16.87 18.25
C SER A 201 8.07 -15.82 17.28
N ILE A 202 8.24 -16.22 16.01
CA ILE A 202 8.68 -15.32 14.94
C ILE A 202 7.47 -15.09 14.04
N ARG A 203 6.93 -13.88 14.07
CA ARG A 203 5.76 -13.44 13.30
C ARG A 203 6.20 -12.45 12.24
N THR A 204 5.75 -12.62 11.01
CA THR A 204 5.95 -11.65 9.94
C THR A 204 4.82 -10.63 9.95
N ILE A 205 5.01 -9.48 9.28
CA ILE A 205 3.91 -8.53 9.05
C ILE A 205 2.70 -9.18 8.34
N ARG A 206 2.92 -10.22 7.51
CA ARG A 206 1.83 -10.97 6.88
C ARG A 206 1.04 -11.80 7.89
N ASP A 207 1.70 -12.33 8.92
CA ASP A 207 1.02 -13.04 10.00
C ASP A 207 0.23 -12.08 10.90
N GLU A 208 0.79 -10.89 11.18
CA GLU A 208 0.16 -9.89 12.07
C GLU A 208 -0.99 -9.11 11.41
N LYS A 209 -0.88 -8.86 10.10
CA LYS A 209 -1.79 -8.01 9.33
C LYS A 209 -2.34 -8.71 8.07
N GLY A 210 -2.44 -10.03 8.11
CA GLY A 210 -2.86 -10.85 6.98
C GLY A 210 -4.18 -10.42 6.35
N ASN A 211 -5.20 -10.10 7.15
CA ASN A 211 -6.50 -9.64 6.65
C ASN A 211 -6.40 -8.31 5.88
N PHE A 212 -5.58 -7.38 6.37
CA PHE A 212 -5.37 -6.09 5.71
C PHE A 212 -4.62 -6.26 4.39
N LEU A 213 -3.52 -7.04 4.38
CA LEU A 213 -2.77 -7.32 3.17
C LEU A 213 -3.59 -8.14 2.15
N ALA A 214 -4.42 -9.07 2.61
CA ALA A 214 -5.33 -9.83 1.77
C ALA A 214 -6.41 -8.94 1.15
N ALA A 215 -6.95 -7.98 1.91
CA ALA A 215 -7.89 -6.99 1.38
C ALA A 215 -7.24 -6.13 0.29
N LEU A 216 -6.01 -5.65 0.50
CA LEU A 216 -5.26 -4.91 -0.53
C LEU A 216 -4.99 -5.76 -1.78
N GLN A 217 -4.66 -7.04 -1.60
CA GLN A 217 -4.43 -7.95 -2.73
C GLN A 217 -5.73 -8.23 -3.49
N LEU A 218 -6.85 -8.40 -2.79
CA LEU A 218 -8.17 -8.55 -3.41
C LEU A 218 -8.51 -7.30 -4.23
N GLU A 219 -8.34 -6.11 -3.66
CA GLU A 219 -8.58 -4.85 -4.35
C GLU A 219 -7.74 -4.74 -5.63
N LYS A 220 -6.43 -5.01 -5.55
CA LYS A 220 -5.54 -5.01 -6.73
C LYS A 220 -5.98 -6.03 -7.78
N THR A 221 -6.43 -7.20 -7.35
CA THR A 221 -6.93 -8.25 -8.26
C THR A 221 -8.20 -7.79 -8.97
N LEU A 222 -9.15 -7.16 -8.26
CA LEU A 222 -10.37 -6.60 -8.84
C LEU A 222 -10.06 -5.49 -9.86
N MET A 223 -9.11 -4.60 -9.56
CA MET A 223 -8.68 -3.57 -10.53
C MET A 223 -8.16 -4.18 -11.83
N VAL A 224 -7.35 -5.24 -11.76
CA VAL A 224 -6.85 -5.94 -12.96
C VAL A 224 -7.98 -6.64 -13.71
N MET A 225 -8.94 -7.26 -13.02
CA MET A 225 -10.10 -7.87 -13.66
C MET A 225 -10.97 -6.85 -14.41
N ILE A 226 -11.28 -5.71 -13.77
CA ILE A 226 -12.06 -4.63 -14.40
C ILE A 226 -11.30 -4.06 -15.60
N LEU A 227 -9.99 -3.81 -15.46
CA LEU A 227 -9.15 -3.35 -16.57
C LEU A 227 -9.18 -4.34 -17.74
N GLY A 228 -9.07 -5.64 -17.47
CA GLY A 228 -9.17 -6.69 -18.48
C GLY A 228 -10.51 -6.66 -19.21
N LEU A 229 -11.62 -6.48 -18.49
CA LEU A 229 -12.96 -6.38 -19.09
C LEU A 229 -13.09 -5.15 -20.00
N LEU A 230 -12.52 -4.00 -19.60
CA LEU A 230 -12.52 -2.78 -20.42
C LEU A 230 -11.71 -2.98 -21.71
N ILE A 231 -10.56 -3.65 -21.63
CA ILE A 231 -9.76 -4.00 -22.81
C ILE A 231 -10.56 -4.92 -23.74
N LEU A 232 -11.20 -5.96 -23.20
CA LEU A 232 -12.04 -6.88 -23.99
C LEU A 232 -13.19 -6.13 -24.71
N ALA A 233 -13.87 -5.22 -24.02
CA ALA A 233 -14.92 -4.39 -24.61
C ALA A 233 -14.38 -3.51 -25.75
N GLY A 234 -13.21 -2.89 -25.57
CA GLY A 234 -12.55 -2.10 -26.60
C GLY A 234 -12.14 -2.93 -27.83
N VAL A 235 -11.56 -4.12 -27.60
CA VAL A 235 -11.15 -5.05 -28.68
C VAL A 235 -12.36 -5.55 -29.47
N ALA A 236 -13.49 -5.81 -28.82
CA ALA A 236 -14.74 -6.15 -29.51
C ALA A 236 -15.20 -5.01 -30.44
N GLY A 237 -15.03 -3.75 -30.05
CA GLY A 237 -15.28 -2.59 -30.92
C GLY A 237 -14.38 -2.57 -32.16
N ILE A 238 -13.09 -2.85 -32.00
CA ILE A 238 -12.14 -2.99 -33.14
C ILE A 238 -12.55 -4.16 -34.04
N TRP A 239 -12.98 -5.27 -33.45
CA TRP A 239 -13.44 -6.44 -34.21
C TRP A 239 -14.66 -6.12 -35.07
N VAL A 240 -15.68 -5.46 -34.51
CA VAL A 240 -16.89 -5.06 -35.25
C VAL A 240 -16.55 -4.09 -36.40
N THR A 241 -15.73 -3.08 -36.11
CA THR A 241 -15.35 -2.08 -37.12
C THR A 241 -14.49 -2.70 -38.24
N SER A 242 -13.54 -3.56 -37.91
CA SER A 242 -12.73 -4.29 -38.89
C SER A 242 -13.58 -5.26 -39.73
N TYR A 243 -14.53 -5.96 -39.11
CA TYR A 243 -15.49 -6.81 -39.82
C TYR A 243 -16.34 -6.02 -40.82
N LEU A 244 -16.89 -4.88 -40.41
CA LEU A 244 -17.69 -4.02 -41.30
C LEU A 244 -16.84 -3.45 -42.44
N LEU A 245 -15.60 -3.05 -42.17
CA LEU A 245 -14.69 -2.53 -43.20
C LEU A 245 -14.38 -3.58 -44.26
N VAL A 246 -14.02 -4.79 -43.84
CA VAL A 246 -13.74 -5.93 -44.74
C VAL A 246 -14.96 -6.22 -45.61
N ARG A 247 -16.15 -6.30 -45.00
CA ARG A 247 -17.40 -6.56 -45.72
C ARG A 247 -17.71 -5.46 -46.75
N SER A 248 -17.54 -4.19 -46.38
CA SER A 248 -17.76 -3.05 -47.29
C SER A 248 -16.80 -3.04 -48.49
N LYS A 249 -15.64 -3.70 -48.38
CA LYS A 249 -14.62 -3.79 -49.44
C LYS A 249 -14.60 -5.15 -50.15
N SER A 250 -15.58 -6.03 -49.90
CA SER A 250 -15.61 -7.39 -50.44
C SER A 250 -15.47 -7.44 -51.98
N ARG A 251 -16.22 -6.59 -52.72
CA ARG A 251 -16.11 -6.49 -54.19
C ARG A 251 -14.70 -6.09 -54.67
N SER A 252 -14.05 -5.14 -53.98
CA SER A 252 -12.70 -4.71 -54.33
C SER A 252 -11.67 -5.81 -54.08
N ILE A 253 -11.85 -6.59 -53.01
CA ILE A 253 -11.03 -7.77 -52.71
C ILE A 253 -11.22 -8.83 -53.81
N GLY A 254 -12.45 -9.09 -54.22
CA GLY A 254 -12.76 -10.02 -55.32
C GLY A 254 -12.09 -9.65 -56.64
N MET A 255 -12.13 -8.37 -57.02
CA MET A 255 -11.44 -7.87 -58.23
C MET A 255 -9.93 -8.07 -58.14
N LEU A 256 -9.30 -7.65 -57.03
CA LEU A 256 -7.84 -7.81 -56.85
C LEU A 256 -7.42 -9.29 -56.86
N ARG A 257 -8.22 -10.17 -56.27
CA ARG A 257 -7.97 -11.62 -56.31
C ARG A 257 -8.11 -12.21 -57.71
N SER A 258 -9.06 -11.72 -58.51
CA SER A 258 -9.18 -12.13 -59.92
C SER A 258 -7.98 -11.68 -60.77
N MET A 259 -7.31 -10.58 -60.38
CA MET A 259 -6.06 -10.10 -60.99
C MET A 259 -4.80 -10.84 -60.49
N GLY A 260 -4.93 -11.82 -59.59
CA GLY A 260 -3.82 -12.64 -59.10
C GLY A 260 -3.29 -12.27 -57.70
N LEU A 261 -3.98 -11.40 -56.95
CA LEU A 261 -3.56 -11.09 -55.57
C LEU A 261 -3.71 -12.34 -54.66
N PRO A 262 -2.64 -12.78 -53.97
CA PRO A 262 -2.71 -13.95 -53.11
C PRO A 262 -3.50 -13.67 -51.83
N THR A 263 -4.17 -14.70 -51.30
CA THR A 263 -4.96 -14.67 -50.06
C THR A 263 -4.16 -14.12 -48.86
N GLY A 264 -2.86 -14.42 -48.80
CA GLY A 264 -1.96 -13.91 -47.77
C GLY A 264 -1.79 -12.38 -47.79
N SER A 265 -1.81 -11.75 -48.97
CA SER A 265 -1.70 -10.29 -49.08
C SER A 265 -2.94 -9.59 -48.52
N VAL A 266 -4.14 -10.16 -48.76
CA VAL A 266 -5.40 -9.64 -48.18
C VAL A 266 -5.35 -9.71 -46.66
N LEU A 267 -4.90 -10.84 -46.10
CA LEU A 267 -4.71 -11.02 -44.66
C LEU A 267 -3.74 -9.98 -44.08
N ILE A 268 -2.58 -9.76 -44.70
CA ILE A 268 -1.58 -8.79 -44.25
C ILE A 268 -2.14 -7.37 -44.24
N ILE A 269 -2.84 -6.94 -45.29
CA ILE A 269 -3.40 -5.57 -45.40
C ILE A 269 -4.35 -5.28 -44.24
N PHE A 270 -5.34 -6.15 -44.00
CA PHE A 270 -6.35 -5.90 -42.97
C PHE A 270 -5.83 -6.12 -41.54
N THR A 271 -4.89 -7.06 -41.35
CA THR A 271 -4.23 -7.26 -40.06
C THR A 271 -3.34 -6.06 -39.72
N ALA A 272 -2.55 -5.57 -40.70
CA ALA A 272 -1.73 -4.37 -40.53
C ALA A 272 -2.58 -3.11 -40.28
N HIS A 273 -3.72 -2.97 -40.94
CA HIS A 273 -4.67 -1.90 -40.68
C HIS A 273 -5.17 -1.90 -39.23
N SER A 274 -5.57 -3.07 -38.73
CA SER A 274 -6.07 -3.20 -37.35
C SER A 274 -4.96 -2.98 -36.31
N LEU A 275 -3.74 -3.44 -36.62
CA LEU A 275 -2.56 -3.18 -35.79
C LEU A 275 -2.19 -1.69 -35.76
N LEU A 276 -2.30 -0.97 -36.89
CA LEU A 276 -2.07 0.47 -36.95
C LEU A 276 -3.11 1.24 -36.12
N ILE A 277 -4.39 0.84 -36.20
CA ILE A 277 -5.43 1.40 -35.34
C ILE A 277 -5.10 1.14 -33.86
N GLY A 278 -4.71 -0.09 -33.52
CA GLY A 278 -4.31 -0.45 -32.15
C GLY A 278 -3.12 0.38 -31.65
N LEU A 279 -2.10 0.57 -32.50
CA LEU A 279 -0.93 1.40 -32.18
C LEU A 279 -1.32 2.86 -31.92
N LEU A 280 -2.12 3.46 -32.80
CA LEU A 280 -2.59 4.84 -32.64
C LEU A 280 -3.48 5.00 -31.41
N ALA A 281 -4.40 4.06 -31.18
CA ALA A 281 -5.27 4.05 -30.01
C ALA A 281 -4.46 3.94 -28.72
N THR A 282 -3.44 3.08 -28.69
CA THR A 282 -2.57 2.90 -27.53
C THR A 282 -1.67 4.11 -27.31
N ALA A 283 -1.16 4.74 -28.37
CA ALA A 283 -0.33 5.94 -28.27
C ALA A 283 -1.13 7.14 -27.74
N VAL A 284 -2.30 7.41 -28.34
CA VAL A 284 -3.18 8.52 -27.92
C VAL A 284 -3.76 8.25 -26.53
N GLY A 285 -4.26 7.04 -26.29
CA GLY A 285 -4.82 6.64 -25.00
C GLY A 285 -3.77 6.63 -23.88
N GLY A 286 -2.58 6.13 -24.15
CA GLY A 286 -1.46 6.14 -23.21
C GLY A 286 -0.99 7.56 -22.88
N ALA A 287 -0.80 8.42 -23.89
CA ALA A 287 -0.43 9.82 -23.67
C ALA A 287 -1.49 10.58 -22.86
N THR A 288 -2.77 10.42 -23.22
CA THR A 288 -3.89 11.06 -22.51
C THR A 288 -4.02 10.51 -21.09
N GLY A 289 -3.85 9.20 -20.90
CA GLY A 289 -3.92 8.55 -19.59
C GLY A 289 -2.81 9.02 -18.65
N ILE A 290 -1.56 9.10 -19.13
CA ILE A 290 -0.43 9.64 -18.36
C ILE A 290 -0.67 11.12 -18.03
N PHE A 291 -1.17 11.90 -18.99
CA PHE A 291 -1.49 13.31 -18.77
C PHE A 291 -2.55 13.50 -17.68
N MET A 292 -3.64 12.72 -17.72
CA MET A 292 -4.70 12.72 -16.71
C MET A 292 -4.19 12.24 -15.36
N ALA A 293 -3.34 11.21 -15.33
CA ALA A 293 -2.74 10.68 -14.12
C ALA A 293 -1.92 11.75 -13.38
N ASN A 294 -1.15 12.57 -14.10
CA ASN A 294 -0.38 13.67 -13.52
C ASN A 294 -1.26 14.84 -13.02
N HIS A 295 -2.49 14.96 -13.52
CA HIS A 295 -3.45 16.01 -13.13
C HIS A 295 -4.69 15.43 -12.45
N LEU A 296 -4.53 14.33 -11.71
CA LEU A 296 -5.63 13.56 -11.14
C LEU A 296 -6.57 14.42 -10.28
N GLU A 297 -6.03 15.37 -9.51
CA GLU A 297 -6.83 16.26 -8.66
C GLU A 297 -7.77 17.16 -9.49
N THR A 298 -7.27 17.73 -10.58
CA THR A 298 -8.09 18.53 -11.51
C THR A 298 -9.14 17.67 -12.20
N VAL A 299 -8.79 16.43 -12.57
CA VAL A 299 -9.73 15.49 -13.18
C VAL A 299 -10.85 15.14 -12.21
N ILE A 300 -10.54 14.87 -10.94
CA ILE A 300 -11.54 14.58 -9.91
C ILE A 300 -12.48 15.78 -9.71
N GLN A 301 -11.94 16.99 -9.59
CA GLN A 301 -12.75 18.21 -9.45
C GLN A 301 -13.68 18.40 -10.66
N LEU A 302 -13.17 18.20 -11.87
CA LEU A 302 -13.99 18.30 -13.08
C LEU A 302 -15.13 17.28 -13.09
N VAL A 303 -14.88 16.04 -12.64
CA VAL A 303 -15.92 15.01 -12.54
C VAL A 303 -16.93 15.35 -11.43
N GLU A 304 -16.48 15.85 -10.28
CA GLU A 304 -17.35 16.33 -9.20
C GLU A 304 -18.27 17.45 -9.71
N ASP A 305 -17.73 18.44 -10.42
CA ASP A 305 -18.49 19.56 -11.00
C ASP A 305 -19.48 19.07 -12.06
N MET A 306 -19.10 18.11 -12.90
CA MET A 306 -19.99 17.49 -13.88
C MET A 306 -21.14 16.73 -13.23
N ILE A 307 -20.88 15.95 -12.19
CA ILE A 307 -21.94 15.20 -11.46
C ILE A 307 -22.87 16.18 -10.75
N ASN A 308 -22.31 17.16 -10.04
CA ASN A 308 -23.11 18.14 -9.30
C ASN A 308 -23.96 19.00 -10.25
N SER A 309 -23.39 19.46 -11.37
CA SER A 309 -24.14 20.21 -12.40
C SER A 309 -25.22 19.36 -13.07
N ALA A 310 -24.93 18.10 -13.42
CA ALA A 310 -25.92 17.19 -13.97
C ALA A 310 -27.05 16.89 -12.97
N CYS A 311 -26.74 16.77 -11.68
CA CYS A 311 -27.72 16.55 -10.62
C CYS A 311 -28.64 17.76 -10.44
N VAL A 312 -28.07 18.97 -10.40
CA VAL A 312 -28.84 20.23 -10.34
C VAL A 312 -29.72 20.38 -11.58
N TRP A 313 -29.19 20.06 -12.77
CA TRP A 313 -29.94 20.14 -14.02
C TRP A 313 -31.10 19.16 -14.08
N TRP A 314 -30.95 17.93 -13.57
CA TRP A 314 -32.01 16.91 -13.62
C TRP A 314 -33.01 16.98 -12.46
N SER A 315 -32.53 17.25 -11.23
CA SER A 315 -33.34 17.15 -9.99
C SER A 315 -33.63 18.50 -9.32
N GLY A 316 -33.11 19.62 -9.85
CA GLY A 316 -33.30 20.97 -9.31
C GLY A 316 -32.56 21.28 -8.01
N SER A 317 -32.36 20.30 -7.12
CA SER A 317 -31.59 20.43 -5.87
C SER A 317 -31.04 19.07 -5.45
N CYS A 318 -29.72 18.99 -5.21
CA CYS A 318 -29.05 17.79 -4.70
C CYS A 318 -28.05 18.15 -3.59
N ALA A 319 -27.82 17.22 -2.67
CA ALA A 319 -26.66 17.31 -1.79
C ALA A 319 -25.38 17.22 -2.65
N PRO A 320 -24.38 18.10 -2.43
CA PRO A 320 -23.14 18.06 -3.20
C PRO A 320 -22.44 16.73 -2.97
N VAL A 321 -22.14 16.04 -4.07
CA VAL A 321 -21.39 14.79 -4.05
C VAL A 321 -19.91 15.13 -4.12
N HIS A 322 -19.18 14.72 -3.09
CA HIS A 322 -17.72 14.73 -3.08
C HIS A 322 -17.24 13.29 -3.29
N LEU A 323 -16.52 13.06 -4.38
CA LEU A 323 -15.97 11.76 -4.74
C LEU A 323 -14.88 11.34 -3.73
N ILE A 324 -14.09 12.31 -3.26
CA ILE A 324 -13.03 12.07 -2.27
C ILE A 324 -13.13 13.10 -1.15
N PRO A 325 -13.94 12.83 -0.10
CA PRO A 325 -14.03 13.70 1.06
C PRO A 325 -12.67 13.73 1.80
N ARG A 326 -11.89 14.81 1.60
CA ARG A 326 -10.57 15.00 2.25
C ARG A 326 -10.63 15.04 3.78
N ASN A 327 -11.81 15.27 4.34
CA ASN A 327 -12.07 15.21 5.77
C ASN A 327 -12.13 13.77 6.32
N ILE A 328 -12.33 12.77 5.46
CA ILE A 328 -12.41 11.34 5.83
C ILE A 328 -11.18 10.59 5.32
N TYR A 329 -10.64 10.98 4.16
CA TYR A 329 -9.45 10.37 3.57
C TYR A 329 -8.22 11.24 3.86
N TYR A 330 -7.33 10.72 4.71
CA TYR A 330 -6.18 11.39 5.34
C TYR A 330 -4.98 11.66 4.41
N PHE A 331 -5.23 11.76 3.11
CA PHE A 331 -4.21 11.99 2.10
C PHE A 331 -4.14 13.49 1.76
N ASP A 332 -2.95 14.08 1.90
CA ASP A 332 -2.72 15.48 1.49
C ASP A 332 -2.78 15.66 -0.03
N HIS A 333 -2.42 14.60 -0.76
CA HIS A 333 -2.49 14.46 -2.21
C HIS A 333 -2.57 12.96 -2.51
N LEU A 334 -3.16 12.58 -3.64
CA LEU A 334 -3.14 11.19 -4.10
C LEU A 334 -1.82 10.95 -4.83
N PRO A 335 -0.87 10.19 -4.26
CA PRO A 335 0.37 9.91 -4.96
C PRO A 335 0.07 8.98 -6.14
N VAL A 336 0.39 9.45 -7.34
CA VAL A 336 0.22 8.67 -8.56
C VAL A 336 1.55 8.03 -8.91
N ASN A 337 1.67 6.73 -8.62
CA ASN A 337 2.81 5.94 -9.03
C ASN A 337 2.49 5.23 -10.35
N ALA A 338 2.93 5.83 -11.46
CA ALA A 338 2.80 5.24 -12.79
C ALA A 338 3.84 4.11 -12.95
N ASP A 339 3.40 2.87 -12.78
CA ASP A 339 4.23 1.70 -13.06
C ASP A 339 4.34 1.48 -14.58
N LEU A 340 5.50 1.84 -15.13
CA LEU A 340 5.80 1.70 -16.56
C LEU A 340 5.70 0.25 -17.04
N ASN A 341 5.94 -0.74 -16.17
CA ASN A 341 5.84 -2.14 -16.55
C ASN A 341 4.39 -2.53 -16.83
N ILE A 342 3.45 -2.03 -16.00
CA ILE A 342 2.02 -2.26 -16.20
C ILE A 342 1.55 -1.54 -17.47
N ILE A 343 1.95 -0.28 -17.66
CA ILE A 343 1.58 0.51 -18.85
C ILE A 343 2.07 -0.18 -20.13
N PHE A 344 3.34 -0.58 -20.16
CA PHE A 344 3.92 -1.29 -21.30
C PHE A 344 3.26 -2.65 -21.52
N GLY A 345 2.99 -3.41 -20.45
CA GLY A 345 2.29 -4.70 -20.52
C GLY A 345 0.88 -4.60 -21.10
N VAL A 346 0.11 -3.58 -20.68
CA VAL A 346 -1.23 -3.29 -21.20
C VAL A 346 -1.16 -2.82 -22.66
N ALA A 347 -0.20 -1.95 -22.99
CA ALA A 347 0.02 -1.48 -24.36
C ALA A 347 0.31 -2.65 -25.32
N LEU A 348 1.22 -3.54 -24.93
CA LEU A 348 1.57 -4.72 -25.72
C LEU A 348 0.39 -5.68 -25.88
N THR A 349 -0.31 -5.96 -24.78
CA THR A 349 -1.48 -6.86 -24.80
C THR A 349 -2.58 -6.31 -25.68
N THR A 350 -2.86 -5.01 -25.59
CA THR A 350 -3.86 -4.33 -26.43
C THR A 350 -3.48 -4.37 -27.90
N MET A 351 -2.19 -4.14 -28.21
CA MET A 351 -1.70 -4.19 -29.59
C MET A 351 -1.83 -5.61 -30.18
N ILE A 352 -1.49 -6.64 -29.41
CA ILE A 352 -1.66 -8.04 -29.80
C ILE A 352 -3.14 -8.36 -30.05
N LEU A 353 -4.03 -7.99 -29.12
CA LEU A 353 -5.47 -8.23 -29.25
C LEU A 353 -6.09 -7.50 -30.43
N SER A 354 -5.65 -6.27 -30.73
CA SER A 354 -6.11 -5.52 -31.91
C SER A 354 -5.71 -6.18 -33.23
N GLY A 355 -4.51 -6.78 -33.29
CA GLY A 355 -4.07 -7.59 -34.42
C GLY A 355 -4.95 -8.83 -34.62
N PHE A 356 -5.26 -9.55 -33.52
CA PHE A 356 -6.19 -10.69 -33.56
C PHE A 356 -7.60 -10.28 -34.01
N ALA A 357 -8.11 -9.14 -33.52
CA ALA A 357 -9.42 -8.62 -33.90
C ALA A 357 -9.52 -8.36 -35.42
N GLY A 358 -8.44 -7.89 -36.06
CA GLY A 358 -8.39 -7.71 -37.52
C GLY A 358 -8.20 -8.99 -38.31
N PHE A 359 -7.43 -9.93 -37.76
CA PHE A 359 -7.07 -11.17 -38.44
C PHE A 359 -8.29 -12.06 -38.72
N PHE A 360 -9.22 -12.19 -37.77
CA PHE A 360 -10.37 -13.09 -37.91
C PHE A 360 -11.31 -12.71 -39.08
N PRO A 361 -11.81 -11.46 -39.19
CA PRO A 361 -12.63 -11.05 -40.33
C PRO A 361 -11.87 -11.11 -41.66
N ALA A 362 -10.58 -10.73 -41.66
CA ALA A 362 -9.75 -10.77 -42.86
C ALA A 362 -9.60 -12.19 -43.41
N ARG A 363 -9.40 -13.18 -42.54
CA ARG A 363 -9.33 -14.60 -42.92
C ARG A 363 -10.64 -15.07 -43.52
N GLN A 364 -11.76 -14.69 -42.94
CA GLN A 364 -13.07 -15.07 -43.42
C GLN A 364 -13.33 -14.54 -44.84
N ALA A 365 -13.01 -13.27 -45.11
CA ALA A 365 -13.19 -12.67 -46.43
C ALA A 365 -12.19 -13.19 -47.47
N ALA A 366 -10.94 -13.46 -47.07
CA ALA A 366 -9.93 -13.97 -47.99
C ALA A 366 -10.24 -15.41 -48.47
N LEU A 367 -11.07 -16.16 -47.74
CA LEU A 367 -11.50 -17.52 -48.11
C LEU A 367 -12.76 -17.55 -49.00
N GLN A 368 -13.45 -16.43 -49.21
CA GLN A 368 -14.65 -16.41 -50.06
C GLN A 368 -14.31 -16.55 -51.55
N ASP A 369 -15.18 -17.20 -52.33
CA ASP A 369 -14.98 -17.35 -53.78
C ASP A 369 -15.13 -15.99 -54.49
N PRO A 370 -14.12 -15.50 -55.23
CA PRO A 370 -14.17 -14.22 -55.94
C PRO A 370 -15.36 -14.10 -56.89
N VAL A 371 -15.79 -15.20 -57.51
CA VAL A 371 -16.90 -15.20 -58.47
C VAL A 371 -18.23 -15.01 -57.75
N GLN A 372 -18.40 -15.65 -56.59
CA GLN A 372 -19.62 -15.51 -55.79
C GLN A 372 -19.72 -14.13 -55.12
N THR A 373 -18.58 -13.54 -54.74
CA THR A 373 -18.56 -12.19 -54.13
C THR A 373 -18.87 -11.08 -55.11
N ILE A 374 -18.58 -11.24 -56.41
CA ILE A 374 -18.95 -10.27 -57.45
C ILE A 374 -20.40 -10.46 -57.94
N ARG A 375 -20.95 -11.68 -57.83
CA ARG A 375 -22.30 -12.01 -58.33
C ARG A 375 -23.43 -11.73 -57.33
N ASN A 376 -23.15 -11.75 -56.03
CA ASN A 376 -24.16 -11.66 -54.97
C ASN A 376 -24.35 -10.26 -54.36
N ASP A 377 -23.69 -9.23 -54.91
CA ASP A 377 -23.92 -7.80 -54.65
C ASP A 377 -24.29 -7.12 -55.98
#